data_AF-A0A931URL9-F1
#
_entry.id   AF-A0A931URL9-F1
#
_cell.length_a   1.000
_cell.length_b   1.000
_cell.length_c   1.000
_cell.angle_alpha   90.00
_cell.angle_beta   90.00
_cell.angle_gamma   90.00
#
_symmetry.space_group_name_H-M   'P 1'
#
loop_
_entity.id
_entity.type
_entity.pdbx_description
1 polymer ?
#
loop_
_entity_poly.entity_id
_entity_poly.type
_entity_poly.pdbx_seq_one_letter_code
_entity_poly.pdbx_strand_id
1 'polypeptide(L)'
;MSTPMGIGHVVLNVTDLDRAVTFYTEVLGMKVSGRYEGSLVFLHFGQYREGTEYFFHDLALYKVPNPAAGDRRKTAGLNHIALRLPTPADVDTATEHLKARGVKILKGPGTHKEDQYHYVYFEDPEGNVLEFMSPEVDDRPYRVDGGGQAAMPQAAAAPAKERPSSFVPPEGLRPGLSYEQSIVTTQEHAITHLGGGTVALLSTPAM
;
A
#
# COMPACT_ATOMS: atom_id res chain seq x y z
N MET A 1 21.74 15.03 -4.74
CA MET A 1 20.42 14.41 -4.43
C MET A 1 20.67 12.95 -4.15
N SER A 2 20.06 12.43 -3.08
CA SER A 2 20.17 11.02 -2.69
C SER A 2 19.39 10.12 -3.66
N THR A 3 19.92 8.93 -3.93
CA THR A 3 19.21 7.93 -4.74
C THR A 3 17.99 7.40 -3.98
N PRO A 4 16.83 7.24 -4.64
CA PRO A 4 15.69 6.57 -4.03
C PRO A 4 16.03 5.15 -3.54
N MET A 5 15.52 4.81 -2.37
CA MET A 5 15.73 3.51 -1.72
C MET A 5 14.84 2.40 -2.29
N GLY A 6 13.87 2.77 -3.12
CA GLY A 6 12.88 1.87 -3.72
C GLY A 6 11.52 2.55 -3.88
N ILE A 7 10.51 1.75 -4.20
CA ILE A 7 9.11 2.21 -4.25
C ILE A 7 8.61 2.44 -2.81
N GLY A 8 8.03 3.61 -2.58
CA GLY A 8 7.30 3.98 -1.37
C GLY A 8 5.92 3.33 -1.39
N HIS A 9 5.05 3.84 -2.26
CA HIS A 9 3.68 3.37 -2.46
C HIS A 9 3.24 3.58 -3.91
N VAL A 10 2.12 2.97 -4.26
CA VAL A 10 1.41 3.19 -5.54
C VAL A 10 0.01 3.71 -5.25
N VAL A 11 -0.49 4.62 -6.08
CA VAL A 11 -1.90 5.04 -5.99
C VAL A 11 -2.60 4.73 -7.30
N LEU A 12 -3.79 4.15 -7.20
CA LEU A 12 -4.65 3.83 -8.32
C LEU A 12 -5.92 4.66 -8.28
N ASN A 13 -6.28 5.20 -9.44
CA ASN A 13 -7.60 5.71 -9.71
C ASN A 13 -8.57 4.54 -9.93
N VAL A 14 -9.70 4.57 -9.24
CA VAL A 14 -10.78 3.58 -9.38
C VAL A 14 -12.11 4.27 -9.61
N THR A 15 -13.00 3.67 -10.40
CA THR A 15 -14.35 4.18 -10.63
C THR A 15 -15.35 3.71 -9.58
N ASP A 16 -15.05 2.58 -8.93
CA ASP A 16 -15.85 1.94 -7.91
C ASP A 16 -14.94 1.53 -6.76
N LEU A 17 -14.98 2.32 -5.69
CA LEU A 17 -14.06 2.20 -4.58
C LEU A 17 -14.33 0.94 -3.76
N ASP A 18 -15.59 0.62 -3.49
CA ASP A 18 -15.94 -0.52 -2.65
C ASP A 18 -15.63 -1.83 -3.38
N ARG A 19 -15.95 -1.95 -4.67
CA ARG A 19 -15.56 -3.12 -5.47
C ARG A 19 -14.05 -3.31 -5.51
N ALA A 20 -13.29 -2.21 -5.67
CA ALA A 20 -11.84 -2.28 -5.67
C ALA A 20 -11.31 -2.72 -4.29
N VAL A 21 -11.82 -2.15 -3.21
CA VAL A 21 -11.42 -2.52 -1.84
C VAL A 21 -11.67 -4.00 -1.59
N THR A 22 -12.87 -4.52 -1.91
CA THR A 22 -13.18 -5.95 -1.80
C THR A 22 -12.17 -6.81 -2.55
N PHE A 23 -11.80 -6.44 -3.78
CA PHE A 23 -10.78 -7.19 -4.52
C PHE A 23 -9.42 -7.18 -3.80
N TYR A 24 -8.92 -6.00 -3.41
CA TYR A 24 -7.60 -5.91 -2.77
C TYR A 24 -7.56 -6.56 -1.38
N THR A 25 -8.65 -6.53 -0.63
CA THR A 25 -8.70 -7.13 0.72
C THR A 25 -9.02 -8.62 0.69
N GLU A 26 -10.03 -9.06 -0.07
CA GLU A 26 -10.52 -10.44 -0.02
C GLU A 26 -9.81 -11.36 -1.03
N VAL A 27 -9.42 -10.84 -2.19
CA VAL A 27 -8.72 -11.65 -3.22
C VAL A 27 -7.21 -11.58 -3.01
N LEU A 28 -6.67 -10.39 -2.71
CA LEU A 28 -5.22 -10.19 -2.56
C LEU A 28 -4.74 -10.17 -1.10
N GLY A 29 -5.66 -10.20 -0.12
CA GLY A 29 -5.30 -10.30 1.30
C GLY A 29 -4.69 -9.03 1.91
N MET A 30 -4.82 -7.87 1.25
CA MET A 30 -4.34 -6.60 1.81
C MET A 30 -5.21 -6.15 2.99
N LYS A 31 -4.65 -5.29 3.85
CA LYS A 31 -5.33 -4.73 5.01
C LYS A 31 -5.54 -3.23 4.84
N VAL A 32 -6.66 -2.71 5.34
CA VAL A 32 -6.96 -1.28 5.36
C VAL A 32 -6.30 -0.64 6.58
N SER A 33 -5.51 0.40 6.36
CA SER A 33 -4.90 1.23 7.43
C SER A 33 -5.67 2.54 7.66
N GLY A 34 -6.38 3.04 6.65
CA GLY A 34 -7.14 4.28 6.74
C GLY A 34 -8.12 4.46 5.60
N ARG A 35 -9.15 5.28 5.83
CA ARG A 35 -10.19 5.59 4.82
C ARG A 35 -10.68 7.02 4.98
N TYR A 36 -10.86 7.68 3.84
CA TYR A 36 -11.77 8.81 3.67
C TYR A 36 -13.01 8.35 2.95
N GLU A 37 -14.15 8.45 3.63
CA GLU A 37 -15.42 7.93 3.13
C GLU A 37 -15.72 8.42 1.71
N GLY A 38 -16.04 7.46 0.85
CA GLY A 38 -16.40 7.69 -0.55
C GLY A 38 -15.28 8.17 -1.48
N SER A 39 -14.04 8.38 -1.02
CA SER A 39 -13.01 9.04 -1.82
C SER A 39 -11.62 8.39 -1.84
N LEU A 40 -11.11 7.89 -0.72
CA LEU A 40 -9.74 7.39 -0.64
C LEU A 40 -9.62 6.25 0.39
N VAL A 41 -8.90 5.18 0.04
CA VAL A 41 -8.60 4.07 0.97
C VAL A 41 -7.13 3.72 0.89
N PHE A 42 -6.52 3.56 2.06
CA PHE A 42 -5.11 3.22 2.25
C PHE A 42 -4.98 1.73 2.62
N LEU A 43 -4.15 1.01 1.87
CA LEU A 43 -3.98 -0.44 1.96
C LEU A 43 -2.50 -0.82 2.10
N HIS A 44 -2.24 -1.88 2.84
CA HIS A 44 -0.89 -2.40 3.04
C HIS A 44 -0.85 -3.92 3.12
N PHE A 45 0.34 -4.51 2.93
CA PHE A 45 0.56 -5.96 2.96
C PHE A 45 0.71 -6.55 4.37
N GLY A 46 0.30 -5.83 5.42
CA GLY A 46 0.48 -6.26 6.82
C GLY A 46 1.89 -6.07 7.37
N GLN A 47 2.80 -5.46 6.61
CA GLN A 47 4.18 -5.15 7.00
C GLN A 47 4.27 -3.77 7.68
N TYR A 48 3.35 -3.39 8.55
CA TYR A 48 3.43 -2.10 9.24
C TYR A 48 3.34 -2.30 10.73
N ARG A 49 4.00 -1.43 11.49
CA ARG A 49 4.04 -1.51 12.95
C ARG A 49 2.62 -1.34 13.51
N GLU A 50 2.15 -2.38 14.18
CA GLU A 50 0.89 -2.37 14.92
C GLU A 50 0.94 -1.25 16.00
N GLY A 51 -0.17 -0.53 16.17
CA GLY A 51 -0.26 0.59 17.13
C GLY A 51 0.30 1.93 16.63
N THR A 52 0.60 2.05 15.33
CA THR A 52 0.83 3.36 14.71
C THR A 52 -0.50 3.96 14.24
N GLU A 53 -0.75 5.23 14.56
CA GLU A 53 -2.04 5.91 14.30
C GLU A 53 -2.13 6.49 12.87
N TYR A 54 -1.14 6.24 12.02
CA TYR A 54 -1.01 6.85 10.70
C TYR A 54 -1.51 5.94 9.58
N PHE A 55 -2.01 6.55 8.49
CA PHE A 55 -2.56 5.84 7.33
C PHE A 55 -1.47 5.33 6.39
N PHE A 56 -0.53 4.55 6.92
CA PHE A 56 0.56 3.98 6.14
C PHE A 56 0.05 3.02 5.07
N HIS A 57 0.69 3.02 3.91
CA HIS A 57 0.20 2.24 2.78
C HIS A 57 1.30 1.83 1.81
N ASP A 58 1.13 0.65 1.23
CA ASP A 58 1.83 0.22 0.01
C ASP A 58 1.01 0.60 -1.24
N LEU A 59 -0.32 0.65 -1.09
CA LEU A 59 -1.29 0.97 -2.13
C LEU A 59 -2.36 1.91 -1.59
N ALA A 60 -2.72 2.95 -2.34
CA ALA A 60 -3.94 3.70 -2.09
C ALA A 60 -4.90 3.65 -3.29
N LEU A 61 -6.20 3.65 -3.01
CA LEU A 61 -7.27 3.66 -4.00
C LEU A 61 -8.01 4.98 -3.93
N TYR A 62 -7.88 5.80 -4.98
CA TYR A 62 -8.55 7.08 -5.11
C TYR A 62 -9.76 6.95 -6.04
N LYS A 63 -10.96 7.28 -5.55
CA LYS A 63 -12.17 7.28 -6.37
C LYS A 63 -12.18 8.50 -7.29
N VAL A 64 -12.25 8.28 -8.60
CA VAL A 64 -12.40 9.39 -9.55
C VAL A 64 -13.79 10.02 -9.41
N PRO A 65 -13.91 11.32 -9.05
CA PRO A 65 -15.22 11.93 -8.77
C PRO A 65 -16.05 12.18 -10.04
N ASN A 66 -15.40 12.47 -11.17
CA ASN A 66 -16.04 12.72 -12.46
C ASN A 66 -15.25 12.03 -13.58
N PRO A 67 -15.55 10.74 -13.86
CA PRO A 67 -14.82 10.02 -14.89
C PRO A 67 -15.01 10.68 -16.26
N ALA A 68 -13.91 11.03 -16.92
CA ALA A 68 -13.95 11.72 -18.22
C ALA A 68 -12.95 11.08 -19.19
N ALA A 69 -13.42 10.77 -20.40
CA ALA A 69 -12.55 10.25 -21.45
C ALA A 69 -11.52 11.31 -21.87
N GLY A 70 -10.27 10.87 -22.09
CA GLY A 70 -9.18 11.71 -22.60
C GLY A 70 -8.32 12.40 -21.53
N ASP A 71 -8.72 12.38 -20.25
CA ASP A 71 -7.87 12.82 -19.13
C ASP A 71 -7.52 11.62 -18.25
N ARG A 72 -6.26 11.14 -18.35
CA ARG A 72 -5.78 9.98 -17.58
C ARG A 72 -5.94 10.14 -16.07
N ARG A 73 -5.98 11.38 -15.56
CA ARG A 73 -6.19 11.66 -14.13
C ARG A 73 -7.64 11.47 -13.69
N LYS A 74 -8.55 11.41 -14.66
CA LYS A 74 -10.00 11.23 -14.49
C LYS A 74 -10.48 9.89 -15.03
N THR A 75 -9.58 8.97 -15.35
CA THR A 75 -9.92 7.58 -15.69
C THR A 75 -9.35 6.64 -14.66
N ALA A 76 -9.90 5.42 -14.59
CA ALA A 76 -9.28 4.36 -13.80
C ALA A 76 -7.87 4.04 -14.35
N GLY A 77 -6.96 3.64 -13.46
CA GLY A 77 -5.58 3.33 -13.81
C GLY A 77 -4.57 3.92 -12.82
N LEU A 78 -3.31 4.01 -13.22
CA LEU A 78 -2.26 4.56 -12.38
C LEU A 78 -2.50 6.06 -12.10
N ASN A 79 -2.50 6.42 -10.82
CA ASN A 79 -2.50 7.82 -10.39
C ASN A 79 -1.06 8.33 -10.26
N HIS A 80 -0.27 7.73 -9.37
CA HIS A 80 1.16 8.01 -9.22
C HIS A 80 1.93 6.84 -8.60
N ILE A 81 3.25 6.89 -8.75
CA ILE A 81 4.21 6.02 -8.05
C ILE A 81 5.07 6.89 -7.15
N ALA A 82 5.16 6.53 -5.88
CA ALA A 82 6.05 7.18 -4.94
C ALA A 82 7.39 6.45 -4.83
N LEU A 83 8.45 7.24 -4.75
CA LEU A 83 9.84 6.83 -4.64
C LEU A 83 10.36 7.29 -3.27
N ARG A 84 10.74 6.34 -2.43
CA ARG A 84 11.16 6.63 -1.06
C ARG A 84 12.59 7.16 -1.01
N LEU A 85 12.77 8.31 -0.39
CA LEU A 85 14.06 8.88 -0.05
C LEU A 85 14.40 8.57 1.43
N PRO A 86 15.70 8.66 1.81
CA PRO A 86 16.13 8.30 3.16
C PRO A 86 15.55 9.20 4.26
N THR A 87 15.45 10.51 4.01
CA THR A 87 14.99 11.49 5.00
C THR A 87 14.09 12.56 4.39
N PRO A 88 13.26 13.27 5.19
CA PRO A 88 12.50 14.42 4.71
C PRO A 88 13.39 15.50 4.06
N ALA A 89 14.58 15.76 4.60
CA ALA A 89 15.53 16.73 4.02
C ALA A 89 16.04 16.32 2.62
N ASP A 90 16.05 15.02 2.30
CA ASP A 90 16.36 14.55 0.96
C ASP A 90 15.26 14.93 -0.05
N VAL A 91 14.00 15.02 0.39
CA VAL A 91 12.88 15.47 -0.45
C VAL A 91 13.02 16.96 -0.77
N ASP A 92 13.42 17.79 0.19
CA ASP A 92 13.74 19.20 -0.06
C ASP A 92 14.91 19.33 -1.05
N THR A 93 15.98 18.56 -0.83
CA THR A 93 17.13 18.53 -1.74
C THR A 93 16.74 18.06 -3.14
N ALA A 94 15.85 17.07 -3.24
CA ALA A 94 15.32 16.57 -4.50
C ALA A 94 14.44 17.62 -5.18
N THR A 95 13.61 18.34 -4.43
CA THR A 95 12.78 19.44 -4.94
C THR A 95 13.65 20.49 -5.63
N GLU A 96 14.74 20.94 -4.98
CA GLU A 96 15.64 21.93 -5.58
C GLU A 96 16.38 21.36 -6.80
N HIS A 97 16.73 20.07 -6.77
CA HIS A 97 17.31 19.39 -7.94
C HIS A 97 16.35 19.35 -9.14
N LEU A 98 15.07 19.05 -8.91
CA LEU A 98 14.03 19.05 -9.95
C LEU A 98 13.85 20.44 -10.55
N LYS A 99 13.77 21.49 -9.72
CA LYS A 99 13.67 22.89 -10.16
C LYS A 99 14.86 23.30 -11.02
N ALA A 100 16.08 22.99 -10.58
CA ALA A 100 17.30 23.32 -11.31
C ALA A 100 17.39 22.65 -12.70
N ARG A 101 16.64 21.57 -12.91
CA ARG A 101 16.56 20.82 -14.17
C ARG A 101 15.31 21.13 -15.00
N GLY A 102 14.47 22.06 -14.54
CA GLY A 102 13.23 22.42 -15.23
C GLY A 102 12.18 21.31 -15.23
N VAL A 103 12.25 20.37 -14.28
CA VAL A 103 11.23 19.32 -14.14
C VAL A 103 9.95 19.96 -13.59
N LYS A 104 8.81 19.57 -14.16
CA LYS A 104 7.50 20.12 -13.80
C LYS A 104 7.05 19.57 -12.45
N ILE A 105 7.08 20.43 -11.43
CA ILE A 105 6.51 20.15 -10.11
C ILE A 105 5.00 20.44 -10.14
N LEU A 106 4.21 19.50 -9.64
CA LEU A 106 2.76 19.60 -9.56
C LEU A 106 2.29 20.13 -8.21
N LYS A 107 2.94 19.69 -7.13
CA LYS A 107 2.57 20.05 -5.75
C LYS A 107 3.72 19.72 -4.79
N GLY A 108 3.84 20.51 -3.73
CA GLY A 108 4.86 20.34 -2.69
C GLY A 108 6.09 21.24 -2.89
N PRO A 109 7.12 21.11 -2.04
CA PRO A 109 7.21 20.12 -0.98
C PRO A 109 6.22 20.40 0.16
N GLY A 110 5.85 19.37 0.92
CA GLY A 110 4.94 19.48 2.06
C GLY A 110 4.78 18.15 2.79
N THR A 111 4.02 18.12 3.88
CA THR A 111 3.76 16.89 4.65
C THR A 111 2.27 16.55 4.58
N HIS A 112 1.97 15.29 4.28
CA HIS A 112 0.61 14.74 4.32
C HIS A 112 0.11 14.67 5.76
N LYS A 113 -1.17 14.94 5.99
CA LYS A 113 -1.72 14.91 7.36
C LYS A 113 -1.99 13.48 7.83
N GLU A 114 -2.18 12.59 6.89
CA GLU A 114 -2.72 11.24 7.06
C GLU A 114 -1.63 10.23 7.46
N ASP A 115 -0.53 10.23 6.72
CA ASP A 115 0.59 9.29 6.85
C ASP A 115 1.88 9.98 7.35
N GLN A 116 1.87 11.31 7.49
CA GLN A 116 3.04 12.14 7.85
C GLN A 116 4.22 11.96 6.89
N TYR A 117 3.96 11.56 5.64
CA TYR A 117 4.98 11.52 4.61
C TYR A 117 5.28 12.93 4.14
N HIS A 118 6.55 13.30 4.18
CA HIS A 118 7.04 14.52 3.55
C HIS A 118 7.28 14.22 2.06
N TYR A 119 6.71 15.04 1.17
CA TYR A 119 6.54 14.69 -0.24
C TYR A 119 6.79 15.85 -1.20
N VAL A 120 7.08 15.53 -2.47
CA VAL A 120 6.91 16.42 -3.63
C VAL A 120 6.41 15.61 -4.84
N TYR A 121 5.39 16.13 -5.54
CA TYR A 121 4.84 15.54 -6.76
C TYR A 121 5.37 16.24 -8.01
N PHE A 122 5.73 15.46 -9.03
CA PHE A 122 6.28 15.96 -10.28
C PHE A 122 5.93 15.04 -11.46
N GLU A 123 6.18 15.51 -12.68
CA GLU A 123 6.00 14.74 -13.91
C GLU A 123 7.34 14.28 -14.50
N ASP A 124 7.37 13.05 -15.01
CA ASP A 124 8.42 12.60 -15.93
C ASP A 124 8.19 13.14 -17.37
N PRO A 125 9.09 12.89 -18.33
CA PRO A 125 8.94 13.37 -19.71
C PRO A 125 7.65 12.93 -20.41
N GLU A 126 7.05 11.81 -20.02
CA GLU A 126 5.81 11.27 -20.59
C GLU A 126 4.56 11.72 -19.78
N GLY A 127 4.76 12.60 -18.80
CA GLY A 127 3.72 13.13 -17.92
C GLY A 127 3.18 12.10 -16.91
N ASN A 128 3.91 11.01 -16.65
CA ASN A 128 3.62 10.14 -15.53
C ASN A 128 3.85 10.90 -14.23
N VAL A 129 2.93 10.79 -13.27
CA VAL A 129 3.07 11.45 -11.98
C VAL A 129 3.92 10.59 -11.07
N LEU A 130 5.00 11.20 -10.57
CA LEU A 130 5.89 10.62 -9.60
C LEU A 130 5.84 11.44 -8.31
N GLU A 131 6.12 10.78 -7.20
CA GLU A 131 6.28 11.40 -5.89
C GLU A 131 7.65 11.04 -5.34
N PHE A 132 8.41 12.02 -4.86
CA PHE A 132 9.47 11.72 -3.90
C PHE A 132 8.88 11.88 -2.52
N MET A 133 9.06 10.86 -1.68
CA MET A 133 8.53 10.85 -0.33
C MET A 133 9.56 10.36 0.68
N SER A 134 9.46 10.83 1.92
CA SER A 134 10.11 10.20 3.07
C SER A 134 9.18 10.29 4.27
N PRO A 135 9.02 9.22 5.06
CA PRO A 135 8.26 9.34 6.30
C PRO A 135 9.05 10.15 7.32
N GLU A 136 8.36 10.91 8.18
CA GLU A 136 8.98 11.52 9.36
C GLU A 136 9.30 10.48 10.45
N VAL A 137 8.48 9.42 10.54
CA VAL A 137 8.65 8.30 11.47
C VAL A 137 8.80 7.00 10.67
N ASP A 138 9.84 6.21 10.94
CA ASP A 138 10.03 4.95 10.23
C ASP A 138 8.87 3.98 10.45
N ASP A 139 8.15 3.76 9.38
CA ASP A 139 6.85 3.10 9.29
C ASP A 139 6.98 1.62 8.93
N ARG A 140 8.09 1.23 8.29
CA ARG A 140 8.34 -0.15 7.91
C ARG A 140 9.01 -0.91 9.06
N PRO A 141 8.56 -2.13 9.40
CA PRO A 141 9.13 -2.97 10.42
C PRO A 141 10.44 -3.53 9.88
N TYR A 142 11.53 -2.83 10.19
CA TYR A 142 12.90 -3.31 10.06
C TYR A 142 13.39 -3.51 8.62
N ARG A 143 14.41 -2.73 8.24
CA ARG A 143 15.27 -3.05 7.10
C ARG A 143 16.15 -4.23 7.56
N VAL A 144 15.96 -5.42 6.99
CA VAL A 144 16.94 -6.49 7.20
C VAL A 144 18.14 -6.15 6.32
N ASP A 145 19.13 -5.50 6.91
CA ASP A 145 20.42 -5.32 6.26
C ASP A 145 21.06 -6.71 6.13
N GLY A 146 20.95 -7.30 4.93
CA GLY A 146 21.60 -8.55 4.57
C GLY A 146 20.71 -9.79 4.60
N GLY A 147 20.08 -10.11 3.47
CA GLY A 147 20.00 -11.49 2.95
C GLY A 147 19.30 -12.58 3.77
N GLY A 148 18.39 -12.28 4.69
CA GLY A 148 17.63 -13.31 5.40
C GLY A 148 16.22 -12.86 5.76
N GLN A 149 15.21 -13.67 5.45
CA GLN A 149 13.88 -13.53 6.05
C GLN A 149 14.00 -13.73 7.56
N ALA A 150 13.90 -12.65 8.33
CA ALA A 150 13.65 -12.78 9.76
C ALA A 150 12.16 -13.03 9.97
N ALA A 151 11.83 -14.12 10.64
CA ALA A 151 10.47 -14.40 11.10
C ALA A 151 9.98 -13.26 12.02
N MET A 152 8.68 -12.96 11.93
CA MET A 152 8.00 -12.00 12.80
C MET A 152 8.30 -12.31 14.29
N PRO A 153 8.93 -11.40 15.05
CA PRO A 153 8.95 -11.55 16.50
C PRO A 153 7.53 -11.27 17.04
N GLN A 154 7.02 -12.18 17.85
CA GLN A 154 5.76 -12.02 18.56
C GLN A 154 5.87 -10.79 19.49
N ALA A 155 5.15 -9.71 19.16
CA ALA A 155 5.22 -8.47 19.91
C ALA A 155 4.58 -8.64 21.29
N ALA A 156 5.30 -8.25 22.34
CA ALA A 156 4.72 -8.01 23.65
C ALA A 156 3.77 -6.81 23.55
N ALA A 157 2.54 -6.96 24.05
CA ALA A 157 1.50 -5.94 24.01
C ALA A 157 1.98 -4.63 24.64
N ALA A 158 2.00 -3.55 23.86
CA ALA A 158 2.19 -2.20 24.38
C ALA A 158 0.94 -1.74 25.15
N PRO A 159 1.07 -0.93 26.22
CA PRO A 159 -0.07 -0.45 26.98
C PRO A 159 -0.93 0.49 26.11
N ALA A 160 -2.24 0.20 26.07
CA ALA A 160 -3.21 0.96 25.31
C ALA A 160 -3.24 2.44 25.77
N LYS A 161 -2.96 3.36 24.85
CA LYS A 161 -3.44 4.75 24.98
C LYS A 161 -4.86 4.80 24.41
N GLU A 162 -5.71 5.61 25.04
CA GLU A 162 -7.16 5.64 24.76
C GLU A 162 -7.45 5.88 23.28
N ARG A 163 -8.22 4.95 22.69
CA ARG A 163 -8.67 5.00 21.30
C ARG A 163 -9.47 6.28 21.04
N PRO A 164 -9.25 6.99 19.91
CA PRO A 164 -10.13 8.07 19.52
C PRO A 164 -11.57 7.55 19.33
N SER A 165 -12.55 8.33 19.78
CA SER A 165 -13.97 7.94 19.83
C SER A 165 -14.60 7.64 18.45
N SER A 166 -13.91 7.98 17.37
CA SER A 166 -14.32 7.76 15.98
C SER A 166 -13.88 6.41 15.41
N PHE A 167 -13.09 5.60 16.14
CA PHE A 167 -12.65 4.30 15.65
C PHE A 167 -13.73 3.23 15.85
N VAL A 168 -14.41 2.87 14.74
CA VAL A 168 -15.32 1.73 14.65
C VAL A 168 -14.55 0.55 14.04
N PRO A 169 -14.26 -0.52 14.79
CA PRO A 169 -13.66 -1.72 14.21
C PRO A 169 -14.66 -2.40 13.25
N PRO A 170 -14.19 -3.06 12.17
CA PRO A 170 -15.08 -3.77 11.25
C PRO A 170 -15.84 -4.89 11.97
N GLU A 171 -17.14 -5.03 11.67
CA GLU A 171 -17.97 -6.13 12.15
C GLU A 171 -17.41 -7.47 11.64
N GLY A 172 -17.14 -8.40 12.57
CA GLY A 172 -16.69 -9.77 12.22
C GLY A 172 -15.46 -10.28 12.97
N LEU A 173 -14.74 -9.43 13.72
CA LEU A 173 -13.70 -9.90 14.65
C LEU A 173 -14.36 -10.65 15.82
N ARG A 174 -14.31 -11.98 15.78
CA ARG A 174 -14.74 -12.81 16.92
C ARG A 174 -13.81 -12.55 18.11
N PRO A 175 -14.35 -12.30 19.32
CA PRO A 175 -13.51 -12.19 20.52
C PRO A 175 -12.76 -13.51 20.77
N GLY A 176 -11.44 -13.43 20.95
CA GLY A 176 -10.65 -14.52 21.54
C GLY A 176 -9.90 -15.48 20.60
N LEU A 177 -9.74 -15.17 19.31
CA LEU A 177 -8.84 -15.93 18.42
C LEU A 177 -7.50 -15.21 18.25
N SER A 178 -6.39 -15.93 18.42
CA SER A 178 -5.07 -15.41 18.09
C SER A 178 -4.83 -15.44 16.57
N TYR A 179 -3.98 -14.53 16.09
CA TYR A 179 -3.65 -14.32 14.67
C TYR A 179 -3.27 -15.63 13.93
N GLU A 180 -2.54 -16.53 14.58
CA GLU A 180 -2.12 -17.82 13.99
C GLU A 180 -3.30 -18.77 13.71
N GLN A 181 -4.39 -18.69 14.47
CA GLN A 181 -5.56 -19.58 14.32
C GLN A 181 -6.44 -19.19 13.13
N SER A 182 -6.30 -17.95 12.61
CA SER A 182 -7.06 -17.43 11.47
C SER A 182 -6.45 -17.78 10.10
N ILE A 183 -5.13 -17.98 10.05
CA ILE A 183 -4.39 -18.27 8.81
C ILE A 183 -4.54 -19.75 8.43
N VAL A 184 -4.52 -20.65 9.41
CA VAL A 184 -4.63 -22.11 9.16
C VAL A 184 -6.04 -22.49 8.67
N THR A 185 -7.09 -21.85 9.18
CA THR A 185 -8.48 -22.20 8.82
C THR A 185 -8.90 -21.72 7.42
N THR A 186 -8.22 -20.72 6.86
CA THR A 186 -8.49 -20.20 5.50
C THR A 186 -7.70 -20.95 4.43
N GLN A 187 -6.50 -21.47 4.75
CA GLN A 187 -5.72 -22.29 3.82
C GLN A 187 -6.26 -23.72 3.66
N GLU A 188 -6.86 -24.31 4.69
CA GLU A 188 -7.41 -25.68 4.60
C GLU A 188 -8.77 -25.75 3.89
N HIS A 189 -9.57 -24.67 3.87
CA HIS A 189 -10.85 -24.67 3.15
C HIS A 189 -10.72 -24.40 1.64
N ALA A 190 -9.64 -23.78 1.19
CA ALA A 190 -9.44 -23.47 -0.23
C ALA A 190 -8.98 -24.68 -1.07
N ILE A 191 -8.48 -25.75 -0.44
CA ILE A 191 -7.92 -26.92 -1.15
C ILE A 191 -8.97 -28.02 -1.37
N THR A 192 -10.10 -28.02 -0.66
CA THR A 192 -11.06 -29.14 -0.68
C THR A 192 -12.18 -29.03 -1.74
N HIS A 193 -12.22 -27.99 -2.57
CA HIS A 193 -13.33 -27.76 -3.51
C HIS A 193 -12.98 -27.52 -4.98
N LEU A 194 -11.80 -27.95 -5.45
CA LEU A 194 -11.55 -28.07 -6.90
C LEU A 194 -11.56 -29.54 -7.31
N GLY A 195 -12.60 -29.87 -8.08
CA GLY A 195 -13.09 -31.20 -8.38
C GLY A 195 -12.13 -32.11 -9.15
N GLY A 196 -12.41 -33.41 -8.99
CA GLY A 196 -11.79 -34.47 -9.75
C GLY A 196 -11.93 -34.30 -11.25
N GLY A 197 -10.82 -34.48 -11.94
CA GLY A 197 -10.73 -34.65 -13.38
C GLY A 197 -9.48 -35.48 -13.67
N THR A 198 -9.66 -36.76 -13.95
CA THR A 198 -8.58 -37.66 -14.36
C THR A 198 -8.03 -37.20 -15.70
N VAL A 199 -6.78 -36.72 -15.74
CA VAL A 199 -6.05 -36.52 -16.99
C VAL A 199 -5.25 -37.79 -17.27
N ALA A 200 -5.67 -38.53 -18.29
CA ALA A 200 -4.94 -39.70 -18.80
C ALA A 200 -3.65 -39.23 -19.51
N LEU A 201 -2.50 -39.70 -19.02
CA LEU A 201 -1.21 -39.57 -19.69
C LEU A 201 -1.17 -40.51 -20.91
N LEU A 202 -1.18 -39.95 -22.12
CA LEU A 202 -0.81 -40.67 -23.33
C LEU A 202 0.73 -40.74 -23.41
N SER A 203 1.25 -41.97 -23.36
CA SER A 203 2.64 -42.31 -23.60
C SER A 203 2.98 -42.16 -25.08
N THR A 204 4.13 -41.54 -25.38
CA THR A 204 4.79 -41.63 -26.69
C THR A 204 5.64 -42.91 -26.76
N PRO A 205 5.69 -43.62 -27.91
CA PRO A 205 6.64 -44.70 -28.09
C PRO A 205 8.00 -44.15 -28.55
N ALA A 206 9.06 -44.82 -28.12
CA ALA A 206 10.43 -44.58 -28.53
C ALA A 206 10.71 -45.06 -29.96
N MET A 207 11.53 -44.30 -30.69
CA MET A 207 12.56 -44.81 -31.61
C MET A 207 13.79 -43.91 -31.50
#